data_AF-A0A524IA89-F1
#
_entry.id   AF-A0A524IA89-F1
#
_cell.length_a   1.000
_cell.length_b   1.000
_cell.length_c   1.000
_cell.angle_alpha   90.00
_cell.angle_beta   90.00
_cell.angle_gamma   90.00
#
_symmetry.space_group_name_H-M   'P 1'
#
loop_
_entity.id
_entity.type
_entity.pdbx_description
1 polymer ?
#
loop_
_entity_poly.entity_id
_entity_poly.type
_entity_poly.pdbx_seq_one_letter_code
_entity_poly.pdbx_strand_id
1 'polypeptide(L)'
;LRKEYRKLLELYFGPSMVFEESSDLEALRIPHFYHAFYVYKYATGLAAAIELSRKVLQGGADERESYLNFLKSGGSRYPLESLQLAGVDMQSPEPIIQAMKKFRGLLNDLENLLL
;
A
#
# COMPACT_ATOMS: atom_id res chain seq x y z
N LEU A 1 20.54 -5.11 15.17
CA LEU A 1 19.39 -4.23 14.85
C LEU A 1 19.80 -3.08 13.93
N ARG A 2 20.64 -2.12 14.36
CA ARG A 2 21.12 -0.99 13.54
C ARG A 2 21.63 -1.39 12.16
N LYS A 3 22.59 -2.33 12.08
CA LYS A 3 23.13 -2.86 10.81
C LYS A 3 22.05 -3.42 9.88
N GLU A 4 21.04 -4.12 10.40
CA GLU A 4 19.96 -4.67 9.57
C GLU A 4 19.01 -3.57 9.10
N TYR A 5 18.71 -2.58 9.94
CA TYR A 5 17.90 -1.44 9.53
C TYR A 5 18.60 -0.59 8.48
N ARG A 6 19.92 -0.37 8.61
CA ARG A 6 20.74 0.32 7.61
C ARG A 6 20.69 -0.35 6.24
N LYS A 7 20.82 -1.69 6.21
CA LYS A 7 20.69 -2.46 4.95
C LYS A 7 19.32 -2.25 4.30
N LEU A 8 18.24 -2.21 5.09
CA LEU A 8 16.91 -1.95 4.56
C LEU A 8 16.76 -0.52 4.03
N LEU A 9 17.28 0.49 4.74
CA LEU A 9 17.30 1.86 4.25
C LEU A 9 18.00 1.97 2.88
N GLU A 10 19.19 1.40 2.76
CA GLU A 10 19.96 1.40 1.51
C GLU A 10 19.26 0.63 0.39
N LEU A 11 18.63 -0.50 0.71
CA LEU A 11 17.88 -1.31 -0.27
C LEU A 11 16.66 -0.56 -0.83
N TYR A 12 15.86 0.09 0.03
CA TYR A 12 14.58 0.68 -0.38
C TYR A 12 14.72 2.08 -0.98
N PHE A 13 15.68 2.89 -0.52
CA PHE A 13 15.88 4.25 -1.04
C PHE A 13 16.85 4.30 -2.23
N GLY A 14 17.72 3.30 -2.37
CA GLY A 14 18.68 3.22 -3.47
C GLY A 14 19.87 4.19 -3.34
N PRO A 15 20.76 4.19 -4.34
CA PRO A 15 22.08 4.83 -4.24
C PRO A 15 22.04 6.36 -4.27
N SER A 16 20.93 6.96 -4.73
CA SER A 16 20.77 8.41 -4.80
C SER A 16 20.54 9.06 -3.42
N MET A 17 20.17 8.27 -2.41
CA MET A 17 19.92 8.76 -1.06
C MET A 17 21.21 8.74 -0.22
N VAL A 18 21.48 9.86 0.45
CA VAL A 18 22.60 9.98 1.39
C VAL A 18 22.06 9.90 2.81
N PHE A 19 22.59 8.98 3.60
CA PHE A 19 22.16 8.76 4.98
C PHE A 19 23.25 9.12 5.98
N GLU A 20 22.91 9.92 6.98
CA GLU A 20 23.75 10.15 8.16
C GLU A 20 23.99 8.84 8.93
N GLU A 21 25.06 8.79 9.71
CA GLU A 21 25.38 7.65 10.59
C GLU A 21 24.24 7.34 11.57
N SER A 22 23.55 8.38 12.05
CA SER A 22 22.43 8.31 12.98
C SER A 22 21.16 7.70 12.36
N SER A 23 21.04 7.63 11.03
CA SER A 23 19.81 7.18 10.35
C SER A 23 19.43 5.74 10.71
N ASP A 24 20.42 4.89 11.02
CA ASP A 24 20.20 3.49 11.39
C ASP A 24 19.60 3.31 12.81
N LEU A 25 19.44 4.40 13.56
CA LEU A 25 18.74 4.46 14.85
C LEU A 25 17.25 4.75 14.70
N GLU A 26 16.76 5.09 13.49
CA GLU A 26 15.36 5.44 13.25
C GLU A 26 14.38 4.34 13.71
N ALA A 27 14.78 3.07 13.60
CA ALA A 27 13.97 1.95 14.10
C ALA A 27 13.56 2.09 15.57
N LEU A 28 14.38 2.75 16.40
CA LEU A 28 14.16 2.88 17.84
C LEU A 28 13.07 3.91 18.18
N ARG A 29 12.74 4.81 17.26
CA ARG A 29 11.73 5.87 17.49
C ARG A 29 10.38 5.56 16.84
N ILE A 30 10.20 4.41 16.18
CA ILE A 30 8.96 4.03 15.51
C ILE A 30 8.03 3.32 16.52
N PRO A 31 6.94 3.95 17.01
CA PRO A 31 6.10 3.35 18.05
C PRO A 31 5.42 2.06 17.57
N HIS A 32 5.11 1.96 16.28
CA HIS A 32 4.48 0.76 15.71
C HIS A 32 5.35 -0.49 15.77
N PHE A 33 6.68 -0.37 15.98
CA PHE A 33 7.54 -1.56 16.16
C PHE A 33 7.36 -2.23 17.52
N TYR A 34 6.71 -1.54 18.47
CA TYR A 34 6.29 -2.10 19.75
C TYR A 34 4.92 -2.80 19.67
N HIS A 35 4.32 -2.85 18.46
CA HIS A 35 3.14 -3.66 18.14
C HIS A 35 3.47 -4.65 17.02
N ALA A 36 3.70 -5.91 17.39
CA ALA A 36 4.14 -6.93 16.45
C ALA A 36 3.19 -7.03 15.23
N PHE A 37 3.77 -7.03 14.03
CA PHE A 37 3.10 -7.25 12.75
C PHE A 37 1.92 -6.31 12.45
N TYR A 38 1.96 -5.05 12.92
CA TYR A 38 0.93 -4.08 12.57
C TYR A 38 1.18 -3.35 11.24
N VAL A 39 2.42 -2.94 11.00
CA VAL A 39 2.77 -1.96 9.94
C VAL A 39 2.48 -2.43 8.50
N TYR A 40 2.50 -3.73 8.23
CA TYR A 40 2.24 -4.24 6.87
C TYR A 40 0.82 -3.91 6.39
N LYS A 41 -0.12 -3.70 7.32
CA LYS A 41 -1.51 -3.36 7.04
C LYS A 41 -1.67 -2.02 6.33
N TYR A 42 -0.72 -1.10 6.52
CA TYR A 42 -0.72 0.16 5.77
C TYR A 42 -0.47 -0.08 4.29
N ALA A 43 0.51 -0.92 3.95
CA ALA A 43 0.85 -1.23 2.57
C ALA A 43 -0.28 -2.01 1.88
N THR A 44 -0.80 -3.06 2.52
CA THR A 44 -1.91 -3.85 1.96
C THR A 44 -3.21 -3.05 1.89
N GLY A 45 -3.49 -2.22 2.90
CA GLY A 45 -4.66 -1.33 2.92
C GLY A 45 -4.63 -0.28 1.81
N LEU A 46 -3.47 0.34 1.56
CA LEU A 46 -3.32 1.31 0.47
C LEU A 46 -3.48 0.63 -0.90
N ALA A 47 -2.88 -0.54 -1.10
CA ALA A 47 -3.02 -1.28 -2.35
C ALA A 47 -4.48 -1.69 -2.62
N ALA A 48 -5.18 -2.17 -1.59
CA ALA A 48 -6.61 -2.45 -1.68
C ALA A 48 -7.41 -1.19 -2.02
N ALA A 49 -7.13 -0.07 -1.36
CA ALA A 49 -7.82 1.20 -1.61
C ALA A 49 -7.63 1.72 -3.04
N ILE A 50 -6.42 1.60 -3.60
CA ILE A 50 -6.13 1.97 -4.99
C ILE A 50 -6.94 1.10 -5.95
N GLU A 51 -6.97 -0.22 -5.73
CA GLU A 51 -7.72 -1.13 -6.61
C GLU A 51 -9.24 -0.94 -6.50
N LEU A 52 -9.77 -0.73 -5.28
CA LEU A 52 -11.17 -0.38 -5.06
C LEU A 52 -11.54 0.92 -5.78
N SER A 53 -10.72 1.96 -5.64
CA SER A 53 -10.93 3.24 -6.32
C SER A 53 -10.90 3.06 -7.83
N ARG A 54 -9.97 2.28 -8.37
CA ARG A 54 -9.89 1.98 -9.80
C ARG A 54 -11.16 1.32 -10.31
N LYS A 55 -11.67 0.29 -9.61
CA LYS A 55 -12.93 -0.40 -9.95
C LYS A 55 -14.13 0.54 -9.92
N VAL A 56 -14.25 1.38 -8.89
CA VAL A 56 -15.36 2.35 -8.79
C VAL A 56 -15.31 3.40 -9.90
N LEU A 57 -14.13 3.90 -10.24
CA LEU A 57 -13.96 4.95 -11.26
C LEU A 57 -14.07 4.44 -12.70
N GLN A 58 -13.68 3.19 -12.96
CA GLN A 58 -13.63 2.62 -14.31
C GLN A 58 -14.78 1.63 -14.59
N GLY A 59 -15.46 1.16 -13.55
CA GLY A 59 -16.58 0.23 -13.64
C GLY A 59 -17.93 0.91 -13.82
N GLY A 60 -19.00 0.15 -13.58
CA GLY A 60 -20.39 0.57 -13.67
C GLY A 60 -21.13 0.50 -12.33
N ALA A 61 -22.44 0.32 -12.43
CA ALA A 61 -23.31 0.25 -11.25
C ALA A 61 -22.97 -0.92 -10.32
N ASP A 62 -22.52 -2.04 -10.89
CA ASP A 62 -22.19 -3.25 -10.15
C ASP A 62 -20.93 -3.07 -9.29
N GLU A 63 -19.85 -2.51 -9.83
CA GLU A 63 -18.63 -2.21 -9.05
C GLU A 63 -18.90 -1.21 -7.93
N ARG A 64 -19.75 -0.21 -8.20
CA ARG A 64 -20.18 0.74 -7.17
C ARG A 64 -20.97 0.03 -6.06
N GLU A 65 -21.92 -0.84 -6.41
CA GLU A 65 -22.71 -1.56 -5.41
C GLU A 65 -21.84 -2.56 -4.61
N SER A 66 -20.90 -3.24 -5.26
CA SER A 66 -19.88 -4.07 -4.59
C SER A 66 -19.07 -3.27 -3.55
N TYR A 67 -18.63 -2.06 -3.89
CA TYR A 67 -17.95 -1.17 -2.93
C TYR A 67 -18.87 -0.76 -1.76
N LEU A 68 -20.12 -0.38 -2.04
CA LEU A 68 -21.08 -0.02 -1.00
C LEU A 68 -21.40 -1.21 -0.08
N ASN A 69 -21.49 -2.43 -0.61
CA ASN A 69 -21.70 -3.64 0.18
C ASN A 69 -20.51 -3.95 1.09
N PHE A 70 -19.28 -3.70 0.64
CA PHE A 70 -18.11 -3.74 1.51
C PHE A 70 -18.17 -2.71 2.65
N LEU A 71 -18.59 -1.47 2.39
CA LEU A 71 -18.76 -0.48 3.47
C LEU A 71 -19.85 -0.91 4.47
N LYS A 72 -20.98 -1.42 3.97
CA LYS A 72 -22.09 -1.93 4.79
C LYS A 72 -21.67 -3.13 5.66
N SER A 73 -20.66 -3.91 5.27
CA SER A 73 -20.25 -5.08 6.05
C SER A 73 -19.56 -4.71 7.37
N GLY A 74 -18.99 -3.51 7.49
CA GLY A 74 -18.30 -3.08 8.71
C GLY A 74 -17.32 -4.15 9.23
N GLY A 75 -17.38 -4.45 10.53
CA GLY A 75 -16.57 -5.50 11.17
C GLY A 75 -17.24 -6.88 11.24
N SER A 76 -18.33 -7.12 10.50
CA SER A 76 -19.09 -8.39 10.58
C SER A 76 -18.45 -9.56 9.84
N ARG A 77 -17.37 -9.31 9.08
CA ARG A 77 -16.66 -10.27 8.25
C ARG A 77 -15.15 -10.15 8.44
N TYR A 78 -14.42 -11.19 8.06
CA TYR A 78 -12.96 -11.09 8.02
C TYR A 78 -12.52 -10.09 6.94
N PRO A 79 -11.40 -9.37 7.12
CA PRO A 79 -10.96 -8.33 6.18
C PRO A 79 -10.76 -8.83 4.75
N LEU A 80 -10.18 -10.02 4.58
CA LEU A 80 -9.95 -10.62 3.26
C LEU A 80 -11.27 -10.96 2.55
N GLU A 81 -12.24 -11.54 3.28
CA GLU A 81 -13.56 -11.84 2.75
C GLU A 81 -14.31 -10.56 2.35
N SER A 82 -14.20 -9.51 3.17
CA SER A 82 -14.85 -8.22 2.91
C SER A 82 -14.31 -7.57 1.63
N LEU A 83 -13.00 -7.60 1.43
CA LEU A 83 -12.37 -7.09 0.21
C LEU A 83 -12.71 -7.95 -1.01
N GLN A 84 -12.80 -9.27 -0.85
CA GLN A 84 -13.20 -10.18 -1.92
C GLN A 84 -14.61 -9.86 -2.43
N LEU A 85 -15.56 -9.50 -1.54
CA LEU A 85 -16.92 -9.07 -1.92
C LEU A 85 -16.92 -7.79 -2.76
N ALA A 86 -15.95 -6.91 -2.53
CA ALA A 86 -15.72 -5.73 -3.38
C ALA A 86 -14.87 -6.03 -4.63
N GLY A 87 -14.59 -7.31 -4.90
CA GLY A 87 -13.84 -7.77 -6.06
C GLY A 87 -12.33 -7.57 -5.95
N VAL A 88 -11.78 -7.43 -4.74
CA VAL A 88 -10.34 -7.27 -4.49
C VAL A 88 -9.80 -8.50 -3.76
N ASP A 89 -9.05 -9.33 -4.48
CA ASP A 89 -8.37 -10.50 -3.93
C ASP A 89 -6.97 -10.15 -3.41
N MET A 90 -6.85 -10.04 -2.09
CA MET A 90 -5.59 -9.73 -1.41
C MET A 90 -4.67 -10.94 -1.22
N GLN A 91 -5.09 -12.15 -1.65
CA GLN A 91 -4.22 -13.33 -1.70
C GLN A 91 -3.45 -13.41 -3.03
N SER A 92 -3.89 -12.67 -4.04
CA SER A 92 -3.19 -12.48 -5.29
C SER A 92 -2.18 -11.33 -5.20
N PRO A 93 -1.07 -11.35 -5.98
CA PRO A 93 -0.18 -10.19 -6.09
C PRO A 93 -0.80 -9.01 -6.84
N GLU A 94 -1.95 -9.21 -7.52
CA GLU A 94 -2.53 -8.22 -8.43
C GLU A 94 -2.81 -6.84 -7.80
N PRO A 95 -3.36 -6.71 -6.58
CA PRO A 95 -3.60 -5.39 -5.98
C PRO A 95 -2.31 -4.58 -5.79
N ILE A 96 -1.21 -5.25 -5.43
CA ILE A 96 0.10 -4.61 -5.29
C ILE A 96 0.64 -4.19 -6.65
N ILE A 97 0.51 -5.05 -7.67
CA ILE A 97 0.94 -4.74 -9.04
C ILE A 97 0.16 -3.53 -9.58
N GLN A 98 -1.14 -3.44 -9.35
CA GLN A 98 -1.97 -2.31 -9.78
C GLN A 98 -1.60 -1.02 -9.05
N ALA A 99 -1.33 -1.08 -7.74
CA ALA A 99 -0.81 0.07 -7.00
C ALA A 99 0.53 0.58 -7.58
N MET A 100 1.46 -0.32 -7.91
CA MET A 100 2.73 0.04 -8.53
C MET A 100 2.57 0.60 -9.95
N LYS A 101 1.61 0.10 -10.74
CA LYS A 101 1.27 0.67 -12.05
C LYS A 101 0.72 2.08 -11.91
N LYS A 102 -0.16 2.34 -10.94
CA LYS A 102 -0.69 3.69 -10.67
C LYS A 102 0.43 4.64 -10.25
N PHE A 103 1.33 4.21 -9.36
CA PHE A 103 2.49 5.00 -8.96
C PHE A 103 3.39 5.34 -10.15
N ARG A 104 3.73 4.36 -10.99
CA ARG A 104 4.52 4.58 -12.21
C ARG A 104 3.85 5.59 -13.16
N GLY A 105 2.54 5.47 -13.36
CA GLY A 105 1.80 6.41 -14.21
C GLY A 105 1.90 7.85 -13.69
N LEU A 106 1.68 8.05 -12.38
CA LEU A 106 1.80 9.37 -11.75
C LEU A 106 3.23 9.93 -11.85
N LEU A 107 4.25 9.09 -11.74
CA LEU A 107 5.64 9.51 -11.90
C LEU A 107 5.91 9.97 -13.34
N ASN A 108 5.47 9.21 -14.34
CA ASN A 108 5.61 9.60 -15.75
C ASN A 108 4.88 10.91 -16.05
N ASP A 109 3.67 11.09 -15.49
CA ASP A 109 2.90 12.34 -15.64
C ASP A 109 3.68 13.53 -15.05
N LEU A 110 4.31 13.35 -13.89
CA LEU A 110 5.14 14.38 -13.26
C LEU A 110 6.38 14.69 -14.10
N GLU A 111 7.08 13.69 -14.62
CA GLU A 111 8.26 13.87 -15.48
C GLU A 111 7.92 14.68 -16.74
N ASN A 112 6.80 14.36 -17.39
CA ASN A 112 6.33 15.08 -18.59
C ASN A 112 5.92 16.52 -18.31
N LEU A 113 5.54 16.87 -17.08
CA LEU A 113 5.19 18.25 -16.69
C LEU A 113 6.42 19.10 -16.36
N LEU A 114 7.57 18.47 -16.09
CA LEU A 114 8.81 19.15 -15.72
C LEU A 114 9.79 19.30 -16.89
N LEU A 115 9.54 18.59 -18.01
CA LEU A 115 10.28 18.67 -19.27
C LEU A 115 9.58 19.60 -20.26
#